data_AF-A0A1F3V3C2-F1
#
_entry.id   AF-A0A1F3V3C2-F1
#
_cell.length_a   1.000
_cell.length_b   1.000
_cell.length_c   1.000
_cell.angle_alpha   90.00
_cell.angle_beta   90.00
_cell.angle_gamma   90.00
#
_symmetry.space_group_name_H-M   'P 1'
#
loop_
_entity.id
_entity.type
_entity.pdbx_description
1 polymer ?
#
loop_
_entity_poly.entity_id
_entity_poly.type
_entity_poly.pdbx_seq_one_letter_code
_entity_poly.pdbx_strand_id
1 'polypeptide(L)'
;MLNYSRANCQHKMRQSLRIYSLAWPIFVVGVVGNLLLFFACSTTGQEKDSASEDKLLATEMPEPFWLKVDERFSFTDRDGNYLYHPFFDNGPFVKMQEASDSEKIFAEPAEAEEAEQVINEGQELSETVDVDELGVGGEGATEADSSSAPDPAMEVAQQSITEQLEITPVDGKLILNFFVTTPADSAYLYDFDLVSGKLFTKFKYCEQKDIWKNYKSTIERPMFTSGIVPRILDQLGHPQQIIVFGNDDFFKKTFDENSDLPMRQAKIVGGVVEQYCEVYPCSSSGEWLSRQIMVAVSVDDQEFFEVDNLEQLKRKVDWPEVLAFLQNGQGRAILNSVSYVGAREERREEENPAFRYIGEISVENVITYANKVGHIFGLSELQALRSSCHKLYDFLWSIADKAKLKKLQKMNIDNASLFAANFGSFYSKYGKELAICSKYVRAANINQSIERHWFFAFLSGFIKLTQQGNIYFCNQRVWTENIIDNNGKLQFNPAENYKSCTDTDMEFGFNMMSSYLEQQQKAGRTHLRYITYDSGIGRTHNKLYSWAQMSGKRLSCTDKKEQEVADLPYEIFPKDVRWTKLDSSATRDDLIY
;
A
#
# COMPACT_ATOMS: atom_id res chain seq x y z
N MET A 1 -3.01 -42.35 14.69
CA MET A 1 -2.39 -43.19 15.74
C MET A 1 -2.03 -42.29 16.92
N LEU A 2 -2.54 -42.63 18.11
CA LEU A 2 -2.17 -42.17 19.48
C LEU A 2 -1.98 -40.65 19.66
N ASN A 3 -2.99 -39.85 20.05
CA ASN A 3 -3.56 -39.66 21.40
C ASN A 3 -2.56 -39.68 22.57
N TYR A 4 -2.30 -38.51 23.16
CA TYR A 4 -2.04 -38.40 24.61
C TYR A 4 -2.64 -37.12 25.21
N SER A 5 -3.15 -37.30 26.42
CA SER A 5 -4.16 -36.53 27.14
C SER A 5 -3.60 -35.36 27.96
N ARG A 6 -4.46 -34.36 28.18
CA ARG A 6 -4.44 -33.39 29.28
C ARG A 6 -4.41 -34.06 30.67
N ALA A 7 -3.80 -33.39 31.66
CA ALA A 7 -4.32 -33.26 33.03
C ALA A 7 -3.56 -32.19 33.84
N ASN A 8 -4.34 -31.24 34.42
CA ASN A 8 -4.30 -30.63 35.77
C ASN A 8 -2.98 -30.16 36.44
N CYS A 9 -2.94 -29.26 37.42
CA CYS A 9 -3.73 -28.12 37.95
C CYS A 9 -3.00 -27.75 39.27
N GLN A 10 -2.80 -26.44 39.55
CA GLN A 10 -2.57 -25.82 40.88
C GLN A 10 -1.56 -26.41 41.90
N HIS A 11 -0.56 -25.61 42.32
CA HIS A 11 -0.53 -25.00 43.67
C HIS A 11 0.72 -24.11 43.96
N LYS A 12 0.43 -22.98 44.64
CA LYS A 12 1.17 -22.32 45.75
C LYS A 12 2.35 -21.35 45.49
N MET A 13 2.02 -20.05 45.62
CA MET A 13 2.83 -19.06 46.34
C MET A 13 2.92 -19.38 47.84
N ARG A 14 4.11 -19.19 48.46
CA ARG A 14 4.39 -18.19 49.53
C ARG A 14 5.68 -18.52 50.32
N GLN A 15 6.47 -17.44 50.49
CA GLN A 15 7.27 -17.04 51.67
C GLN A 15 8.52 -17.84 52.08
N SER A 16 9.67 -17.14 52.17
CA SER A 16 10.22 -16.70 53.47
C SER A 16 11.55 -15.93 53.33
N LEU A 17 11.70 -14.92 54.20
CA LEU A 17 12.86 -14.06 54.44
C LEU A 17 14.10 -14.84 54.91
N ARG A 18 15.30 -14.29 54.66
CA ARG A 18 16.43 -14.38 55.61
C ARG A 18 17.12 -13.02 55.80
N ILE A 19 17.16 -12.65 57.07
CA ILE A 19 17.87 -11.54 57.71
C ILE A 19 19.29 -12.02 58.06
N TYR A 20 20.29 -11.13 57.99
CA TYR A 20 21.49 -11.21 58.82
C TYR A 20 21.69 -9.87 59.53
N SER A 21 21.72 -9.91 60.86
CA SER A 21 22.22 -8.84 61.73
C SER A 21 23.46 -9.36 62.46
N LEU A 22 24.51 -8.54 62.55
CA LEU A 22 25.53 -8.62 63.59
C LEU A 22 25.43 -7.33 64.41
N ALA A 23 25.51 -7.50 65.73
CA ALA A 23 25.28 -6.48 66.75
C ALA A 23 26.60 -6.06 67.42
N TRP A 24 26.61 -4.86 68.05
CA TRP A 24 27.24 -4.42 69.33
C TRP A 24 27.70 -2.92 69.29
N PRO A 25 27.83 -2.17 70.42
CA PRO A 25 26.71 -1.43 71.04
C PRO A 25 27.08 -0.02 71.63
N ILE A 26 26.14 0.57 72.40
CA ILE A 26 26.29 1.53 73.55
C ILE A 26 26.20 3.07 73.28
N PHE A 27 25.14 3.67 73.86
CA PHE A 27 24.95 4.97 74.58
C PHE A 27 25.51 6.30 73.97
N VAL A 28 24.98 7.54 74.12
CA VAL A 28 24.19 8.28 75.13
C VAL A 28 23.58 9.56 74.44
N VAL A 29 22.55 10.17 75.06
CA VAL A 29 22.04 11.57 74.94
C VAL A 29 21.26 11.86 73.64
N GLY A 30 19.96 12.21 73.62
CA GLY A 30 19.17 13.16 74.42
C GLY A 30 18.59 14.15 73.39
N VAL A 31 17.28 14.40 73.28
CA VAL A 31 16.53 15.46 74.00
C VAL A 31 15.29 15.74 73.12
N VAL A 32 14.08 15.69 73.73
CA VAL A 32 12.85 16.48 73.46
C VAL A 32 12.23 16.39 72.04
N GLY A 33 10.94 16.14 71.83
CA GLY A 33 9.78 16.05 72.71
C GLY A 33 8.48 16.01 71.87
N ASN A 34 7.38 15.67 72.56
CA ASN A 34 5.95 15.80 72.18
C ASN A 34 5.45 15.01 70.97
N LEU A 35 4.78 13.87 71.18
CA LEU A 35 3.38 13.72 71.62
C LEU A 35 2.37 14.25 70.59
N LEU A 36 1.86 13.28 69.82
CA LEU A 36 0.58 13.25 69.12
C LEU A 36 -0.53 13.93 69.92
N LEU A 37 -1.34 14.75 69.25
CA LEU A 37 -2.79 14.77 69.48
C LEU A 37 -3.52 15.24 68.21
N PHE A 38 -4.57 14.48 67.93
CA PHE A 38 -5.57 14.64 66.90
C PHE A 38 -6.15 16.05 66.83
N PHE A 39 -6.32 16.56 65.61
CA PHE A 39 -7.45 17.40 65.26
C PHE A 39 -7.98 16.98 63.89
N ALA A 40 -9.21 16.49 63.88
CA ALA A 40 -10.05 16.53 62.70
C ALA A 40 -10.50 17.98 62.50
N CYS A 41 -10.28 18.53 61.30
CA CYS A 41 -11.17 19.52 60.72
C CYS A 41 -10.97 19.57 59.21
N SER A 42 -12.09 19.62 58.49
CA SER A 42 -12.20 19.77 57.04
C SER A 42 -11.49 21.02 56.54
N THR A 43 -10.74 20.91 55.45
CA THR A 43 -10.59 22.00 54.48
C THR A 43 -10.50 21.42 53.07
N THR A 44 -11.49 21.79 52.27
CA THR A 44 -11.46 21.94 50.82
C THR A 44 -10.05 22.16 50.27
N GLY A 45 -9.55 21.20 49.50
CA GLY A 45 -8.41 21.35 48.62
C GLY A 45 -8.80 20.81 47.26
N GLN A 46 -8.91 21.71 46.28
CA GLN A 46 -9.12 21.38 44.88
C GLN A 46 -7.97 20.48 44.40
N GLU A 47 -8.23 19.18 44.24
CA GLU A 47 -7.52 18.40 43.24
C GLU A 47 -8.01 18.91 41.88
N LYS A 48 -7.18 19.70 41.22
CA LYS A 48 -7.31 19.91 39.78
C LYS A 48 -7.10 18.56 39.13
N ASP A 49 -8.19 17.91 38.75
CA ASP A 49 -8.18 16.77 37.86
C ASP A 49 -7.38 17.13 36.60
N SER A 50 -6.18 16.56 36.48
CA SER A 50 -5.36 16.58 35.25
C SER A 50 -5.89 15.58 34.21
N ALA A 51 -7.22 15.44 34.13
CA ALA A 51 -7.91 14.46 33.29
C ALA A 51 -8.53 15.08 32.03
N SER A 52 -8.04 16.25 31.60
CA SER A 52 -8.61 17.01 30.47
C SER A 52 -7.68 17.20 29.27
N GLU A 53 -6.54 16.50 29.17
CA GLU A 53 -5.59 16.68 28.04
C GLU A 53 -5.32 15.43 27.18
N ASP A 54 -5.97 14.29 27.43
CA ASP A 54 -5.86 13.07 26.59
C ASP A 54 -7.11 12.86 25.71
N LYS A 55 -7.49 13.86 24.91
CA LYS A 55 -8.73 13.82 24.10
C LYS A 55 -8.56 13.88 22.59
N LEU A 56 -7.35 13.68 22.09
CA LEU A 56 -7.13 13.29 20.69
C LEU A 56 -6.84 11.77 20.66
N LEU A 57 -7.91 11.01 20.86
CA LEU A 57 -7.88 9.56 20.99
C LEU A 57 -7.33 8.92 19.71
N ALA A 58 -6.44 7.92 19.89
CA ALA A 58 -6.15 6.94 18.86
C ALA A 58 -7.47 6.48 18.24
N THR A 59 -7.64 6.65 16.92
CA THR A 59 -8.86 6.25 16.23
C THR A 59 -9.14 4.79 16.57
N GLU A 60 -10.27 4.51 17.26
CA GLU A 60 -10.68 3.13 17.53
C GLU A 60 -10.66 2.37 16.21
N MET A 61 -9.97 1.22 16.18
CA MET A 61 -9.93 0.43 14.97
C MET A 61 -11.35 0.04 14.56
N PRO A 62 -11.79 0.39 13.34
CA PRO A 62 -13.11 -0.01 12.90
C PRO A 62 -13.21 -1.53 12.83
N GLU A 63 -14.41 -2.05 13.05
CA GLU A 63 -14.65 -3.48 12.88
C GLU A 63 -14.27 -3.93 11.46
N PRO A 64 -13.51 -5.03 11.31
CA PRO A 64 -13.16 -5.56 9.99
C PRO A 64 -14.41 -5.80 9.15
N PHE A 65 -14.54 -5.05 8.05
CA PHE A 65 -15.66 -5.15 7.13
C PHE A 65 -15.22 -5.77 5.81
N TRP A 66 -14.11 -5.31 5.25
CA TRP A 66 -13.61 -5.63 3.92
C TRP A 66 -13.32 -7.12 3.76
N LEU A 67 -12.68 -7.72 4.76
CA LEU A 67 -12.31 -9.14 4.76
C LEU A 67 -13.35 -10.04 5.43
N LYS A 68 -14.47 -9.48 5.92
CA LYS A 68 -15.60 -10.23 6.48
C LYS A 68 -16.47 -10.82 5.36
N VAL A 69 -15.94 -11.87 4.72
CA VAL A 69 -16.55 -12.58 3.59
C VAL A 69 -16.41 -14.09 3.76
N ASP A 70 -16.93 -14.84 2.79
CA ASP A 70 -16.78 -16.30 2.73
C ASP A 70 -15.29 -16.70 2.88
N GLU A 71 -15.05 -17.74 3.68
CA GLU A 71 -13.70 -18.19 4.06
C GLU A 71 -12.81 -18.50 2.86
N ARG A 72 -13.40 -18.86 1.71
CA ARG A 72 -12.68 -19.11 0.46
C ARG A 72 -11.97 -17.86 -0.09
N PHE A 73 -12.33 -16.66 0.36
CA PHE A 73 -11.74 -15.40 -0.10
C PHE A 73 -10.95 -14.66 0.98
N SER A 74 -11.01 -15.09 2.24
CA SER A 74 -10.45 -14.31 3.35
C SER A 74 -9.69 -15.16 4.35
N PHE A 75 -8.65 -14.57 4.92
CA PHE A 75 -7.89 -15.15 6.02
C PHE A 75 -8.47 -14.71 7.36
N THR A 76 -8.34 -15.59 8.34
CA THR A 76 -8.61 -15.29 9.74
C THR A 76 -7.33 -15.38 10.56
N ASP A 77 -7.30 -14.71 11.70
CA ASP A 77 -6.24 -14.86 12.69
C ASP A 77 -6.30 -16.24 13.38
N ARG A 78 -5.44 -16.45 14.39
CA ARG A 78 -5.39 -17.72 15.13
C ARG A 78 -6.66 -18.01 15.93
N ASP A 79 -7.41 -16.99 16.28
CA ASP A 79 -8.64 -17.06 17.07
C ASP A 79 -9.89 -17.13 16.18
N GLY A 80 -9.70 -17.07 14.85
CA GLY A 80 -10.78 -17.12 13.86
C GLY A 80 -11.41 -15.77 13.53
N ASN A 81 -10.84 -14.65 14.01
CA ASN A 81 -11.33 -13.33 13.67
C ASN A 81 -10.89 -12.91 12.27
N TYR A 82 -11.73 -12.14 11.58
CA TYR A 82 -11.36 -11.54 10.30
C TYR A 82 -10.24 -10.53 10.48
N LEU A 83 -9.31 -10.53 9.53
CA LEU A 83 -8.21 -9.57 9.52
C LEU A 83 -8.71 -8.17 9.16
N TYR A 84 -8.14 -7.16 9.80
CA TYR A 84 -8.34 -5.76 9.47
C TYR A 84 -7.55 -5.36 8.21
N HIS A 85 -8.14 -4.52 7.37
CA HIS A 85 -7.55 -3.98 6.15
C HIS A 85 -7.41 -2.44 6.23
N PRO A 86 -6.19 -1.90 6.46
CA PRO A 86 -5.99 -0.48 6.74
C PRO A 86 -6.59 0.48 5.71
N PHE A 87 -6.52 0.12 4.42
CA PHE A 87 -7.00 0.97 3.33
C PHE A 87 -8.52 0.95 3.11
N PHE A 88 -9.20 -0.18 3.32
CA PHE A 88 -10.62 -0.33 2.96
C PHE A 88 -11.56 -0.25 4.16
N ASP A 89 -11.10 -0.65 5.36
CA ASP A 89 -11.94 -0.63 6.57
C ASP A 89 -12.09 0.78 7.17
N ASN A 90 -11.23 1.74 6.78
CA ASN A 90 -11.24 3.09 7.34
C ASN A 90 -11.73 4.13 6.35
N GLY A 91 -12.37 5.18 6.88
CA GLY A 91 -12.61 6.41 6.13
C GLY A 91 -11.38 7.33 6.15
N PRO A 92 -11.15 8.11 5.09
CA PRO A 92 -10.07 9.09 5.03
C PRO A 92 -10.24 10.25 6.02
N PHE A 93 -11.49 10.62 6.34
CA PHE A 93 -11.80 11.77 7.17
C PHE A 93 -12.23 11.36 8.59
N VAL A 94 -11.88 12.19 9.57
CA VAL A 94 -12.31 12.03 10.96
C VAL A 94 -13.81 12.35 11.03
N LYS A 95 -14.66 11.37 11.32
CA LYS A 95 -16.06 11.64 11.69
C LYS A 95 -16.05 12.27 13.09
N MET A 96 -16.50 13.52 13.20
CA MET A 96 -16.72 14.10 14.53
C MET A 96 -17.78 13.26 15.26
N GLN A 97 -17.41 12.76 16.44
CA GLN A 97 -18.34 12.16 17.36
C GLN A 97 -19.14 13.30 18.00
N GLU A 98 -20.26 13.69 17.38
CA GLU A 98 -21.27 14.44 18.11
C GLU A 98 -21.85 13.54 19.20
N ALA A 99 -21.93 14.09 20.41
CA ALA A 99 -22.46 13.40 21.57
C ALA A 99 -23.86 12.86 21.30
N SER A 100 -24.06 11.58 21.62
CA SER A 100 -25.33 10.85 21.82
C SER A 100 -26.56 11.37 21.08
N ASP A 101 -27.05 10.59 20.11
CA ASP A 101 -28.33 9.88 20.22
C ASP A 101 -28.59 9.04 18.95
N SER A 102 -29.00 7.78 19.16
CA SER A 102 -29.83 6.88 18.31
C SER A 102 -29.80 7.06 16.77
N GLU A 103 -29.57 6.04 15.94
CA GLU A 103 -30.49 4.91 15.75
C GLU A 103 -29.88 3.76 14.94
N LYS A 104 -30.40 2.56 15.23
CA LYS A 104 -30.22 1.31 14.51
C LYS A 104 -30.77 1.40 13.08
N ILE A 105 -30.02 0.95 12.08
CA ILE A 105 -30.60 0.36 10.87
C ILE A 105 -29.75 -0.84 10.43
N PHE A 106 -30.19 -2.04 10.83
CA PHE A 106 -29.94 -3.26 10.07
C PHE A 106 -31.06 -3.37 9.04
N ALA A 107 -30.72 -3.37 7.75
CA ALA A 107 -31.63 -3.78 6.69
C ALA A 107 -30.93 -4.83 5.82
N GLU A 108 -31.59 -5.98 5.65
CA GLU A 108 -31.22 -7.04 4.72
C GLU A 108 -31.27 -6.53 3.26
N PRO A 109 -30.44 -7.07 2.35
CA PRO A 109 -30.40 -6.60 0.98
C PRO A 109 -31.61 -7.13 0.20
N ALA A 110 -32.44 -6.21 -0.28
CA ALA A 110 -33.42 -6.47 -1.31
C ALA A 110 -32.75 -6.52 -2.69
N GLU A 111 -33.23 -7.51 -3.44
CA GLU A 111 -33.07 -7.93 -4.82
C GLU A 111 -32.46 -6.97 -5.86
N ALA A 112 -31.73 -7.61 -6.77
CA ALA A 112 -30.87 -7.04 -7.80
C ALA A 112 -31.64 -6.60 -9.05
N GLU A 113 -31.47 -5.34 -9.46
CA GLU A 113 -31.58 -4.96 -10.89
C GLU A 113 -30.88 -3.64 -11.30
N GLU A 114 -30.10 -2.97 -10.43
CA GLU A 114 -29.46 -1.67 -10.77
C GLU A 114 -27.92 -1.71 -10.92
N ALA A 115 -27.29 -2.89 -10.88
CA ALA A 115 -25.82 -3.00 -10.97
C ALA A 115 -25.23 -2.83 -12.38
N GLU A 116 -26.05 -2.62 -13.42
CA GLU A 116 -25.59 -2.54 -14.81
C GLU A 116 -25.19 -1.13 -15.26
N GLN A 117 -25.52 -0.09 -14.49
CA GLN A 117 -25.30 1.31 -14.91
C GLN A 117 -24.06 1.97 -14.28
N VAL A 118 -23.62 1.52 -13.10
CA VAL A 118 -22.52 2.16 -12.34
C VAL A 118 -21.12 1.79 -12.85
N ILE A 119 -20.98 0.73 -13.68
CA ILE A 119 -19.68 0.26 -14.18
C ILE A 119 -19.27 0.93 -15.51
N ASN A 120 -20.19 1.56 -16.23
CA ASN A 120 -19.92 2.16 -17.54
C ASN A 120 -19.30 3.56 -17.51
N GLU A 121 -19.16 4.18 -16.33
CA GLU A 121 -18.52 5.51 -16.17
C GLU A 121 -17.07 5.43 -15.64
N GLY A 122 -16.48 4.23 -15.59
CA GLY A 122 -15.08 4.02 -15.25
C GLY A 122 -14.12 4.19 -16.42
N GLN A 123 -13.52 5.37 -16.51
CA GLN A 123 -12.20 5.68 -17.11
C GLN A 123 -11.98 5.46 -18.63
N GLU A 124 -11.95 6.58 -19.37
CA GLU A 124 -10.76 6.95 -20.14
C GLU A 124 -9.91 7.88 -19.25
N LEU A 125 -8.95 7.33 -18.50
CA LEU A 125 -7.91 8.12 -17.83
C LEU A 125 -6.59 7.88 -18.55
N SER A 126 -6.42 8.61 -19.66
CA SER A 126 -5.13 8.89 -20.27
C SER A 126 -5.21 10.24 -20.98
N GLU A 127 -5.31 11.32 -20.20
CA GLU A 127 -4.95 12.65 -20.69
C GLU A 127 -3.87 13.22 -19.77
N THR A 128 -2.73 13.53 -20.38
CA THR A 128 -1.67 14.32 -19.78
C THR A 128 -2.25 15.68 -19.41
N VAL A 129 -2.40 15.95 -18.11
CA VAL A 129 -2.82 17.27 -17.64
C VAL A 129 -1.63 18.23 -17.79
N ASP A 130 -1.79 19.24 -18.65
CA ASP A 130 -0.84 20.36 -18.74
C ASP A 130 -0.80 21.10 -17.40
N VAL A 131 0.39 21.16 -16.82
CA VAL A 131 0.67 21.61 -15.44
C VAL A 131 0.45 23.14 -15.26
N ASP A 132 0.27 23.88 -16.36
CA ASP A 132 0.17 25.34 -16.35
C ASP A 132 -1.25 25.88 -16.04
N GLU A 133 -2.30 25.06 -16.09
CA GLU A 133 -3.68 25.52 -15.81
C GLU A 133 -4.09 25.51 -14.31
N LEU A 134 -3.21 25.06 -13.40
CA LEU A 134 -3.56 24.82 -11.99
C LEU A 134 -2.75 25.62 -10.96
N GLY A 135 -2.13 26.74 -11.35
CA GLY A 135 -1.52 27.66 -10.40
C GLY A 135 -0.31 27.10 -9.67
N VAL A 136 0.48 26.23 -10.33
CA VAL A 136 1.78 25.79 -9.82
C VAL A 136 2.76 26.95 -9.92
N GLY A 137 3.01 27.63 -8.79
CA GLY A 137 3.95 28.74 -8.73
C GLY A 137 5.39 28.26 -8.91
N GLY A 138 5.99 28.56 -10.06
CA GLY A 138 7.43 28.44 -10.28
C GLY A 138 8.16 29.69 -9.77
N GLU A 139 9.19 29.52 -8.95
CA GLU A 139 10.02 30.62 -8.44
C GLU A 139 10.72 31.38 -9.57
N GLY A 140 10.27 32.62 -9.79
CA GLY A 140 10.96 33.65 -10.57
C GLY A 140 10.64 35.00 -9.95
N ALA A 141 11.53 35.49 -9.08
CA ALA A 141 11.36 36.75 -8.37
C ALA A 141 11.38 37.96 -9.32
N THR A 142 10.30 38.75 -9.36
CA THR A 142 10.32 40.23 -9.34
C THR A 142 8.95 40.78 -8.92
N GLU A 143 8.98 41.83 -8.10
CA GLU A 143 7.89 42.56 -7.45
C GLU A 143 6.65 42.83 -8.33
N ALA A 144 5.45 42.59 -7.79
CA ALA A 144 4.24 43.35 -8.10
C ALA A 144 3.14 43.10 -7.03
N ASP A 145 2.18 44.02 -7.04
CA ASP A 145 1.38 44.52 -5.94
C ASP A 145 0.19 43.64 -5.50
N SER A 146 -0.34 44.04 -4.36
CA SER A 146 -1.41 43.49 -3.54
C SER A 146 -2.83 43.35 -4.16
N SER A 147 -3.56 42.39 -3.57
CA SER A 147 -5.02 42.23 -3.51
C SER A 147 -5.75 41.65 -4.73
N SER A 148 -6.14 40.38 -4.60
CA SER A 148 -7.36 39.87 -5.20
C SER A 148 -8.03 38.93 -4.19
N ALA A 149 -9.30 39.19 -3.89
CA ALA A 149 -10.14 38.27 -3.14
C ALA A 149 -10.35 36.98 -3.97
N PRO A 150 -10.62 35.82 -3.32
CA PRO A 150 -10.86 34.57 -4.04
C PRO A 150 -12.09 34.67 -4.96
N ASP A 151 -12.03 33.98 -6.09
CA ASP A 151 -13.11 33.91 -7.07
C ASP A 151 -14.32 33.14 -6.48
N PRO A 152 -15.53 33.75 -6.40
CA PRO A 152 -16.71 33.11 -5.82
C PRO A 152 -17.14 31.82 -6.53
N ALA A 153 -16.72 31.57 -7.78
CA ALA A 153 -17.00 30.30 -8.46
C ALA A 153 -16.20 29.12 -7.86
N MET A 154 -15.01 29.38 -7.35
CA MET A 154 -14.13 28.37 -6.75
C MET A 154 -14.63 27.98 -5.34
N GLU A 155 -15.14 28.95 -4.59
CA GLU A 155 -15.71 28.76 -3.25
C GLU A 155 -16.99 27.88 -3.29
N VAL A 156 -17.84 28.06 -4.30
CA VAL A 156 -19.07 27.26 -4.48
C VAL A 156 -18.76 25.81 -4.89
N ALA A 157 -17.76 25.58 -5.75
CA ALA A 157 -17.33 24.23 -6.12
C ALA A 157 -16.72 23.48 -4.93
N GLN A 158 -16.00 24.20 -4.07
CA GLN A 158 -15.36 23.66 -2.87
C GLN A 158 -16.38 23.31 -1.77
N GLN A 159 -17.42 24.13 -1.58
CA GLN A 159 -18.56 23.81 -0.70
C GLN A 159 -19.29 22.54 -1.17
N SER A 160 -19.55 22.41 -2.47
CA SER A 160 -20.22 21.23 -3.06
C SER A 160 -19.44 19.91 -2.86
N ILE A 161 -18.11 19.93 -2.94
CA ILE A 161 -17.26 18.73 -2.77
C ILE A 161 -17.16 18.35 -1.28
N THR A 162 -17.08 19.35 -0.42
CA THR A 162 -17.01 19.18 1.04
C THR A 162 -18.31 18.58 1.58
N GLU A 163 -19.45 18.99 1.03
CA GLU A 163 -20.78 18.47 1.36
C GLU A 163 -21.01 17.03 0.83
N GLN A 164 -20.45 16.68 -0.34
CA GLN A 164 -20.54 15.32 -0.90
C GLN A 164 -19.62 14.29 -0.22
N LEU A 165 -18.49 14.73 0.36
CA LEU A 165 -17.49 13.86 0.99
C LEU A 165 -17.59 13.80 2.54
N GLU A 166 -18.63 14.40 3.14
CA GLU A 166 -18.80 14.54 4.60
C GLU A 166 -17.53 15.10 5.30
N ILE A 167 -16.76 15.94 4.61
CA ILE A 167 -15.52 16.49 5.18
C ILE A 167 -15.92 17.57 6.16
N THR A 168 -15.82 17.29 7.45
CA THR A 168 -16.02 18.31 8.49
C THR A 168 -14.65 18.78 8.95
N PRO A 169 -14.19 19.99 8.56
CA PRO A 169 -12.96 20.54 9.08
C PRO A 169 -13.05 20.66 10.60
N VAL A 170 -12.04 20.19 11.32
CA VAL A 170 -11.98 20.33 12.79
C VAL A 170 -11.35 21.69 13.07
N ASP A 171 -12.12 22.63 13.62
CA ASP A 171 -11.67 24.02 13.86
C ASP A 171 -11.09 24.72 12.60
N GLY A 172 -11.65 24.44 11.42
CA GLY A 172 -11.16 24.97 10.14
C GLY A 172 -9.86 24.31 9.63
N LYS A 173 -9.35 23.30 10.34
CA LYS A 173 -8.17 22.52 9.97
C LYS A 173 -8.59 21.23 9.25
N LEU A 174 -7.89 20.90 8.18
CA LEU A 174 -8.08 19.65 7.45
C LEU A 174 -7.29 18.52 8.13
N ILE A 175 -7.99 17.63 8.83
CA ILE A 175 -7.41 16.48 9.53
C ILE A 175 -7.85 15.19 8.85
N LEU A 176 -6.89 14.34 8.49
CA LEU A 176 -7.12 13.06 7.84
C LEU A 176 -6.62 11.90 8.69
N ASN A 177 -7.25 10.75 8.50
CA ASN A 177 -6.72 9.47 8.92
C ASN A 177 -5.62 9.00 7.95
N PHE A 178 -4.52 8.48 8.47
CA PHE A 178 -3.48 7.84 7.67
C PHE A 178 -2.92 6.59 8.33
N PHE A 179 -2.54 5.62 7.51
CA PHE A 179 -1.85 4.41 7.94
C PHE A 179 -0.34 4.59 7.75
N VAL A 180 0.44 4.43 8.83
CA VAL A 180 1.89 4.53 8.80
C VAL A 180 2.47 3.36 8.00
N THR A 181 3.27 3.65 6.98
CA THR A 181 3.98 2.63 6.20
C THR A 181 5.47 2.59 6.56
N THR A 182 6.12 3.75 6.65
CA THR A 182 7.56 3.85 6.96
C THR A 182 7.79 4.99 7.95
N PRO A 183 8.13 4.72 9.22
CA PRO A 183 8.45 5.76 10.19
C PRO A 183 9.67 6.60 9.78
N ALA A 184 9.73 7.83 10.29
CA ALA A 184 10.96 8.62 10.25
C ALA A 184 12.14 7.85 10.88
N ASP A 185 13.35 8.08 10.36
CA ASP A 185 14.57 7.38 10.76
C ASP A 185 14.46 5.82 10.67
N SER A 186 13.56 5.31 9.81
CA SER A 186 13.53 3.88 9.50
C SER A 186 14.76 3.49 8.69
N ALA A 187 15.34 2.32 9.01
CA ALA A 187 16.41 1.72 8.22
C ALA A 187 15.91 1.01 6.95
N TYR A 188 14.59 0.86 6.79
CA TYR A 188 13.97 0.11 5.70
C TYR A 188 12.83 0.91 5.06
N LEU A 189 12.67 0.75 3.75
CA LEU A 189 11.47 1.18 3.04
C LEU A 189 10.46 0.03 3.05
N TYR A 190 9.24 0.33 3.47
CA TYR A 190 8.11 -0.58 3.39
C TYR A 190 7.10 -0.08 2.35
N ASP A 191 6.45 -1.03 1.69
CA ASP A 191 5.36 -0.78 0.75
C ASP A 191 4.12 -1.55 1.16
N PHE A 192 2.96 -1.18 0.62
CA PHE A 192 1.65 -1.67 1.03
C PHE A 192 1.00 -2.48 -0.09
N ASP A 193 0.72 -3.76 0.16
CA ASP A 193 -0.04 -4.59 -0.78
C ASP A 193 -1.55 -4.41 -0.57
N LEU A 194 -2.18 -3.73 -1.54
CA LEU A 194 -3.62 -3.41 -1.53
C LEU A 194 -4.56 -4.62 -1.45
N VAL A 195 -4.14 -5.81 -1.89
CA VAL A 195 -5.00 -7.02 -1.88
C VAL A 195 -5.01 -7.68 -0.50
N SER A 196 -3.85 -7.69 0.18
CA SER A 196 -3.72 -8.27 1.53
C SER A 196 -3.95 -7.29 2.66
N GLY A 197 -3.75 -6.00 2.40
CA GLY A 197 -3.74 -4.97 3.44
C GLY A 197 -2.49 -5.03 4.32
N LYS A 198 -1.41 -5.66 3.83
CA LYS A 198 -0.17 -5.89 4.60
C LYS A 198 1.02 -5.16 4.02
N LEU A 199 1.90 -4.73 4.92
CA LEU A 199 3.19 -4.17 4.57
C LEU A 199 4.16 -5.27 4.15
N PHE A 200 5.08 -4.94 3.23
CA PHE A 200 6.25 -5.75 2.91
C PHE A 200 7.49 -4.87 2.70
N THR A 201 8.67 -5.41 2.96
CA THR A 201 9.93 -4.69 2.82
C THR A 201 10.39 -4.63 1.37
N LYS A 202 10.62 -3.41 0.86
CA LYS A 202 11.18 -3.15 -0.47
C LYS A 202 12.70 -3.27 -0.49
N PHE A 203 13.40 -2.41 0.25
CA PHE A 203 14.85 -2.42 0.39
C PHE A 203 15.27 -1.82 1.74
N LYS A 204 16.53 -2.03 2.11
CA LYS A 204 17.16 -1.36 3.24
C LYS A 204 17.77 -0.06 2.73
N TYR A 205 17.56 1.03 3.46
CA TYR A 205 18.21 2.30 3.17
C TYR A 205 19.73 2.22 3.38
N CYS A 206 20.44 3.08 2.66
CA CYS A 206 21.88 3.28 2.74
C CYS A 206 22.20 4.74 2.47
N GLU A 207 23.43 5.15 2.76
CA GLU A 207 23.89 6.51 2.48
C GLU A 207 24.02 6.75 0.97
N GLN A 208 23.45 7.83 0.45
CA GLN A 208 23.43 8.17 -0.97
C GLN A 208 23.72 9.66 -1.18
N LYS A 209 24.24 10.04 -2.34
CA LYS A 209 24.39 11.46 -2.75
C LYS A 209 23.22 11.88 -3.61
N ASP A 210 22.68 13.09 -3.49
CA ASP A 210 21.64 13.57 -4.40
C ASP A 210 22.09 13.56 -5.88
N ILE A 211 21.35 12.85 -6.75
CA ILE A 211 21.64 12.78 -8.19
C ILE A 211 21.43 14.12 -8.89
N TRP A 212 20.51 14.94 -8.38
CA TRP A 212 20.21 16.26 -8.92
C TRP A 212 21.24 17.30 -8.50
N LYS A 213 22.11 16.98 -7.51
CA LYS A 213 23.17 17.85 -6.98
C LYS A 213 22.64 19.16 -6.37
N ASN A 214 21.37 19.17 -5.99
CA ASN A 214 20.73 20.31 -5.32
C ASN A 214 21.03 20.28 -3.82
N TYR A 215 21.19 19.08 -3.24
CA TYR A 215 21.62 18.90 -1.86
C TYR A 215 23.06 18.37 -1.80
N LYS A 216 23.91 19.03 -1.01
CA LYS A 216 25.36 18.78 -1.01
C LYS A 216 25.79 17.66 -0.05
N SER A 217 25.01 17.42 1.00
CA SER A 217 25.29 16.36 1.97
C SER A 217 24.76 15.02 1.44
N THR A 218 24.97 13.97 2.22
CA THR A 218 24.39 12.66 1.95
C THR A 218 23.01 12.53 2.58
N ILE A 219 22.20 11.68 1.98
CA ILE A 219 20.87 11.30 2.42
C ILE A 219 20.90 9.81 2.75
N GLU A 220 20.37 9.42 3.90
CA GLU A 220 20.34 8.00 4.31
C GLU A 220 18.91 7.55 4.61
N ARG A 221 18.23 8.25 5.52
CA ARG A 221 16.94 7.84 6.09
C ARG A 221 15.89 8.93 5.96
N PRO A 222 14.59 8.58 5.98
CA PRO A 222 13.54 9.57 5.88
C PRO A 222 13.50 10.46 7.12
N MET A 223 13.38 11.77 6.93
CA MET A 223 13.19 12.75 8.01
C MET A 223 11.70 13.00 8.34
N PHE A 224 10.84 12.12 7.84
CA PHE A 224 9.40 12.22 7.99
C PHE A 224 8.83 10.81 8.01
N THR A 225 7.65 10.67 8.60
CA THR A 225 6.91 9.42 8.55
C THR A 225 6.10 9.37 7.26
N SER A 226 6.28 8.31 6.47
CA SER A 226 5.47 8.04 5.28
C SER A 226 4.26 7.20 5.64
N GLY A 227 3.15 7.44 4.93
CA GLY A 227 1.93 6.68 5.08
C GLY A 227 1.04 6.72 3.84
N ILE A 228 -0.13 6.11 3.97
CA ILE A 228 -1.19 6.13 2.97
C ILE A 228 -2.49 6.65 3.57
N VAL A 229 -3.28 7.36 2.78
CA VAL A 229 -4.62 7.81 3.17
C VAL A 229 -5.64 6.73 2.75
N PRO A 230 -6.45 6.20 3.68
CA PRO A 230 -7.43 5.16 3.37
C PRO A 230 -8.44 5.60 2.30
N ARG A 231 -8.86 4.66 1.45
CA ARG A 231 -9.87 4.84 0.39
C ARG A 231 -9.60 5.92 -0.65
N ILE A 232 -8.43 6.56 -0.65
CA ILE A 232 -8.03 7.50 -1.69
C ILE A 232 -6.96 6.84 -2.54
N LEU A 233 -7.20 6.78 -3.85
CA LEU A 233 -6.18 6.42 -4.83
C LEU A 233 -5.63 7.68 -5.48
N ASP A 234 -4.33 7.67 -5.78
CA ASP A 234 -3.69 8.66 -6.64
C ASP A 234 -4.01 8.42 -8.13
N GLN A 235 -3.53 9.30 -9.01
CA GLN A 235 -3.73 9.20 -10.46
C GLN A 235 -3.04 7.99 -11.11
N LEU A 236 -2.14 7.30 -10.41
CA LEU A 236 -1.53 6.04 -10.84
C LEU A 236 -2.33 4.84 -10.32
N GLY A 237 -3.41 5.10 -9.58
CA GLY A 237 -4.24 4.13 -8.91
C GLY A 237 -3.52 3.43 -7.75
N HIS A 238 -2.48 4.01 -7.18
CA HIS A 238 -1.87 3.56 -5.93
C HIS A 238 -2.57 4.23 -4.74
N PRO A 239 -2.45 3.71 -3.51
CA PRO A 239 -2.93 4.42 -2.34
C PRO A 239 -2.30 5.81 -2.25
N GLN A 240 -3.13 6.84 -2.00
CA GLN A 240 -2.68 8.22 -1.88
C GLN A 240 -1.62 8.35 -0.78
N GLN A 241 -0.41 8.72 -1.19
CA GLN A 241 0.71 8.87 -0.27
C GLN A 241 0.57 10.15 0.56
N ILE A 242 1.00 10.07 1.81
CA ILE A 242 1.14 11.19 2.75
C ILE A 242 2.50 11.11 3.44
N ILE A 243 3.13 12.27 3.66
CA ILE A 243 4.30 12.42 4.52
C ILE A 243 3.92 13.29 5.72
N VAL A 244 4.35 12.87 6.91
CA VAL A 244 3.95 13.48 8.19
C VAL A 244 5.18 13.84 8.99
N PHE A 245 5.23 15.10 9.46
CA PHE A 245 6.29 15.63 10.32
C PHE A 245 5.83 15.75 11.77
N GLY A 246 6.74 15.48 12.71
CA GLY A 246 6.50 15.54 14.15
C GLY A 246 6.09 14.20 14.76
N ASN A 247 6.31 14.07 16.06
CA ASN A 247 6.05 12.85 16.85
C ASN A 247 6.76 11.56 16.35
N ASP A 248 7.96 11.69 15.80
CA ASP A 248 8.70 10.60 15.13
C ASP A 248 8.99 9.40 16.06
N ASP A 249 9.45 9.67 17.29
CA ASP A 249 9.74 8.62 18.28
C ASP A 249 8.52 7.77 18.60
N PHE A 250 7.34 8.39 18.66
CA PHE A 250 6.09 7.69 18.90
C PHE A 250 5.68 6.82 17.72
N PHE A 251 5.74 7.34 16.49
CA PHE A 251 5.44 6.56 15.31
C PHE A 251 6.40 5.37 15.16
N LYS A 252 7.70 5.59 15.37
CA LYS A 252 8.72 4.53 15.31
C LYS A 252 8.47 3.46 16.36
N LYS A 253 8.29 3.86 17.63
CA LYS A 253 8.03 2.90 18.72
C LYS A 253 6.78 2.07 18.47
N THR A 254 5.69 2.71 18.06
CA THR A 254 4.41 2.00 17.87
C THR A 254 4.44 1.09 16.65
N PHE A 255 5.14 1.48 15.58
CA PHE A 255 5.38 0.65 14.42
C PHE A 255 6.24 -0.59 14.76
N ASP A 256 7.27 -0.43 15.58
CA ASP A 256 8.14 -1.54 16.02
C ASP A 256 7.40 -2.53 16.93
N GLU A 257 6.48 -2.04 17.77
CA GLU A 257 5.64 -2.87 18.64
C GLU A 257 4.60 -3.66 17.84
N ASN A 258 3.93 -3.02 16.89
CA ASN A 258 2.96 -3.66 16.01
C ASN A 258 2.76 -2.87 14.71
N SER A 259 3.42 -3.28 13.64
CA SER A 259 3.32 -2.62 12.32
C SER A 259 1.97 -2.79 11.63
N ASP A 260 1.10 -3.68 12.14
CA ASP A 260 -0.29 -3.79 11.69
C ASP A 260 -1.22 -2.76 12.40
N LEU A 261 -0.69 -1.90 13.29
CA LEU A 261 -1.41 -0.84 14.02
C LEU A 261 -0.62 0.50 14.03
N PRO A 262 -1.26 1.67 14.24
CA PRO A 262 -2.66 2.03 14.10
C PRO A 262 -2.87 3.09 13.01
N MET A 263 -4.12 3.27 12.62
CA MET A 263 -4.56 4.49 11.96
C MET A 263 -4.20 5.70 12.85
N ARG A 264 -3.62 6.72 12.25
CA ARG A 264 -3.21 7.96 12.91
C ARG A 264 -3.93 9.13 12.29
N GLN A 265 -3.95 10.24 13.00
CA GLN A 265 -4.48 11.48 12.46
C GLN A 265 -3.32 12.41 12.12
N ALA A 266 -3.44 13.14 11.02
CA ALA A 266 -2.49 14.17 10.62
C ALA A 266 -3.24 15.39 10.09
N LYS A 267 -2.74 16.57 10.41
CA LYS A 267 -3.25 17.83 9.88
C LYS A 267 -2.53 18.13 8.56
N ILE A 268 -3.29 18.27 7.48
CA ILE A 268 -2.74 18.62 6.17
C ILE A 268 -2.25 20.07 6.19
N VAL A 269 -1.03 20.28 5.69
CA VAL A 269 -0.40 21.60 5.54
C VAL A 269 -0.06 21.92 4.08
N GLY A 270 -0.37 21.01 3.16
CA GLY A 270 -0.30 21.21 1.72
C GLY A 270 -0.07 19.89 0.99
N GLY A 271 0.43 19.98 -0.24
CA GLY A 271 0.84 18.83 -1.04
C GLY A 271 2.02 19.17 -1.94
N VAL A 272 2.67 18.15 -2.46
CA VAL A 272 3.71 18.28 -3.48
C VAL A 272 3.38 17.39 -4.67
N VAL A 273 3.83 17.80 -5.86
CA VAL A 273 3.70 17.01 -7.08
C VAL A 273 5.05 16.37 -7.39
N GLU A 274 5.07 15.04 -7.34
CA GLU A 274 6.20 14.23 -7.76
C GLU A 274 5.94 13.71 -9.18
N GLN A 275 6.98 13.67 -10.00
CA GLN A 275 6.98 12.96 -11.27
C GLN A 275 7.94 11.78 -11.20
N TYR A 276 7.50 10.65 -11.74
CA TYR A 276 8.27 9.41 -11.78
C TYR A 276 8.43 8.90 -13.22
N CYS A 277 9.63 8.45 -13.53
CA CYS A 277 10.00 7.83 -14.80
C CYS A 277 9.98 6.30 -14.66
N GLU A 278 8.98 5.65 -15.26
CA GLU A 278 8.84 4.20 -15.18
C GLU A 278 9.94 3.48 -15.96
N VAL A 279 10.15 3.86 -17.21
CA VAL A 279 11.18 3.30 -18.10
C VAL A 279 12.06 4.41 -18.60
N TYR A 280 13.34 4.38 -18.24
CA TYR A 280 14.31 5.37 -18.70
C TYR A 280 14.79 5.05 -20.13
N PRO A 281 14.98 6.06 -21.01
CA PRO A 281 14.86 7.50 -20.75
C PRO A 281 13.43 8.04 -20.87
N CYS A 282 13.02 8.89 -19.91
CA CYS A 282 11.83 9.74 -20.04
C CYS A 282 12.24 11.08 -20.66
N SER A 283 12.35 11.06 -21.98
CA SER A 283 12.83 12.13 -22.85
C SER A 283 11.78 13.22 -23.14
N SER A 284 10.50 12.90 -23.02
CA SER A 284 9.37 13.81 -23.24
C SER A 284 8.53 13.99 -21.96
N SER A 285 7.74 15.06 -21.88
CA SER A 285 6.89 15.35 -20.70
C SER A 285 5.86 14.26 -20.44
N GLY A 286 5.29 13.65 -21.48
CA GLY A 286 4.30 12.57 -21.37
C GLY A 286 4.86 11.25 -20.85
N GLU A 287 6.18 11.07 -20.78
CA GLU A 287 6.82 9.88 -20.20
C GLU A 287 7.01 10.01 -18.68
N TRP A 288 6.82 11.21 -18.12
CA TRP A 288 6.86 11.45 -16.68
C TRP A 288 5.46 11.34 -16.08
N LEU A 289 5.25 10.30 -15.29
CA LEU A 289 3.98 10.08 -14.61
C LEU A 289 3.93 10.92 -13.33
N SER A 290 2.94 11.80 -13.22
CA SER A 290 2.76 12.66 -12.04
C SER A 290 1.98 11.94 -10.94
N ARG A 291 2.30 12.21 -9.67
CA ARG A 291 1.48 11.89 -8.50
C ARG A 291 1.49 13.00 -7.45
N GLN A 292 0.39 13.15 -6.73
CA GLN A 292 0.34 13.98 -5.54
C GLN A 292 0.92 13.22 -4.34
N ILE A 293 1.72 13.90 -3.52
CA ILE A 293 2.06 13.48 -2.16
C ILE A 293 1.47 14.51 -1.20
N MET A 294 0.60 14.08 -0.30
CA MET A 294 0.06 14.97 0.73
C MET A 294 1.13 15.25 1.78
N VAL A 295 1.22 16.49 2.24
CA VAL A 295 2.17 16.92 3.27
C VAL A 295 1.40 17.33 4.51
N ALA A 296 1.76 16.76 5.65
CA ALA A 296 1.02 16.91 6.87
C ALA A 296 1.92 16.98 8.10
N VAL A 297 1.32 17.31 9.23
CA VAL A 297 1.94 17.36 10.54
C VAL A 297 1.18 16.50 11.53
N SER A 298 1.89 15.92 12.50
CA SER A 298 1.28 15.19 13.60
C SER A 298 0.37 16.11 14.40
N VAL A 299 -0.83 15.62 14.72
CA VAL A 299 -1.78 16.35 15.58
C VAL A 299 -1.43 16.27 17.06
N ASP A 300 -0.59 15.30 17.45
CA ASP A 300 -0.14 15.05 18.83
C ASP A 300 1.17 15.77 19.15
N ASP A 301 1.75 16.47 18.18
CA ASP A 301 2.99 17.23 18.34
C ASP A 301 2.66 18.72 18.50
N GLN A 302 2.82 19.26 19.71
CA GLN A 302 2.44 20.64 20.01
C GLN A 302 3.21 21.67 19.15
N GLU A 303 4.47 21.39 18.78
CA GLU A 303 5.26 22.31 17.98
C GLU A 303 4.79 22.30 16.52
N PHE A 304 4.50 21.13 15.98
CA PHE A 304 4.09 20.98 14.59
C PHE A 304 2.59 21.24 14.38
N PHE A 305 1.74 21.07 15.40
CA PHE A 305 0.30 21.33 15.32
C PHE A 305 -0.06 22.80 15.04
N GLU A 306 0.85 23.73 15.31
CA GLU A 306 0.72 25.16 14.99
C GLU A 306 1.12 25.50 13.54
N VAL A 307 1.65 24.55 12.78
CA VAL A 307 2.04 24.76 11.37
C VAL A 307 0.82 24.62 10.47
N ASP A 308 0.40 25.69 9.80
CA ASP A 308 -0.84 25.70 9.00
C ASP A 308 -0.63 25.56 7.49
N ASN A 309 0.59 25.75 6.99
CA ASN A 309 0.89 25.64 5.56
C ASN A 309 2.36 25.24 5.30
N LEU A 310 2.66 24.87 4.05
CA LEU A 310 3.99 24.48 3.60
C LEU A 310 5.06 25.54 3.92
N GLU A 311 4.75 26.83 3.75
CA GLU A 311 5.71 27.92 4.02
C GLU A 311 6.11 28.00 5.50
N GLN A 312 5.22 27.67 6.42
CA GLN A 312 5.57 27.55 7.84
C GLN A 312 6.37 26.28 8.11
N LEU A 313 6.01 25.16 7.47
CA LEU A 313 6.72 23.89 7.63
C LEU A 313 8.18 24.00 7.16
N LYS A 314 8.42 24.58 5.98
CA LYS A 314 9.76 24.79 5.40
C LYS A 314 10.69 25.63 6.28
N ARG A 315 10.13 26.45 7.19
CA ARG A 315 10.91 27.22 8.16
C ARG A 315 11.33 26.40 9.39
N LYS A 316 10.70 25.24 9.61
CA LYS A 316 10.98 24.33 10.73
C LYS A 316 11.84 23.13 10.35
N VAL A 317 11.82 22.70 9.09
CA VAL A 317 12.53 21.50 8.62
C VAL A 317 13.54 21.85 7.53
N ASP A 318 14.56 21.02 7.35
CA ASP A 318 15.48 21.15 6.20
C ASP A 318 14.77 20.69 4.91
N TRP A 319 14.01 21.61 4.31
CA TRP A 319 13.25 21.32 3.09
C TRP A 319 14.12 20.87 1.91
N PRO A 320 15.31 21.45 1.65
CA PRO A 320 16.25 20.91 0.67
C PRO A 320 16.58 19.43 0.87
N GLU A 321 16.82 19.01 2.12
CA GLU A 321 17.06 17.59 2.42
C GLU A 321 15.79 16.74 2.24
N VAL A 322 14.60 17.27 2.57
CA VAL A 322 13.31 16.59 2.30
C VAL A 322 13.14 16.32 0.80
N LEU A 323 13.35 17.34 -0.04
CA LEU A 323 13.25 17.20 -1.50
C LEU A 323 14.29 16.22 -2.04
N ALA A 324 15.53 16.31 -1.57
CA ALA A 324 16.58 15.36 -1.92
C ALA A 324 16.17 13.93 -1.56
N PHE A 325 15.58 13.71 -0.38
CA PHE A 325 15.10 12.39 0.01
C PHE A 325 13.93 11.92 -0.85
N LEU A 326 12.93 12.76 -1.14
CA LEU A 326 11.80 12.38 -2.02
C LEU A 326 12.28 11.96 -3.42
N GLN A 327 13.25 12.68 -3.98
CA GLN A 327 13.76 12.43 -5.34
C GLN A 327 14.72 11.23 -5.46
N ASN A 328 15.19 10.68 -4.35
CA ASN A 328 16.26 9.67 -4.35
C ASN A 328 15.98 8.44 -3.48
N GLY A 329 15.20 8.59 -2.40
CA GLY A 329 14.91 7.55 -1.42
C GLY A 329 14.11 6.37 -1.97
N GLN A 330 13.45 6.52 -3.12
CA GLN A 330 12.76 5.43 -3.82
C GLN A 330 13.66 4.70 -4.85
N GLY A 331 14.93 5.10 -4.94
CA GLY A 331 15.91 4.54 -5.86
C GLY A 331 15.93 5.22 -7.24
N ARG A 332 16.82 4.74 -8.09
CA ARG A 332 17.17 5.29 -9.40
C ARG A 332 17.13 4.23 -10.48
N ALA A 333 17.09 4.67 -11.73
CA ALA A 333 17.33 3.78 -12.84
C ALA A 333 18.84 3.55 -12.96
N ILE A 334 19.27 2.29 -12.87
CA ILE A 334 20.66 1.90 -13.07
C ILE A 334 20.75 1.08 -14.35
N LEU A 335 21.29 1.69 -15.40
CA LEU A 335 21.43 1.08 -16.72
C LEU A 335 22.85 0.59 -16.95
N ASN A 336 22.99 -0.59 -17.54
CA ASN A 336 24.29 -1.07 -17.99
C ASN A 336 24.62 -0.41 -19.33
N SER A 337 25.50 0.58 -19.32
CA SER A 337 26.04 1.16 -20.54
C SER A 337 27.32 0.43 -20.95
N VAL A 338 27.42 0.12 -22.24
CA VAL A 338 28.63 -0.44 -22.84
C VAL A 338 29.31 0.68 -23.60
N SER A 339 30.52 1.02 -23.18
CA SER A 339 31.37 1.99 -23.87
C SER A 339 32.62 1.29 -24.40
N TYR A 340 33.13 1.74 -25.54
CA TYR A 340 34.38 1.24 -26.11
C TYR A 340 35.46 2.31 -25.96
N VAL A 341 36.49 2.03 -25.16
CA VAL A 341 37.67 2.89 -25.03
C VAL A 341 38.81 2.20 -25.80
N GLY A 342 39.00 2.62 -27.06
CA GLY A 342 39.87 1.89 -28.00
C GLY A 342 39.25 0.54 -28.41
N ALA A 343 39.99 -0.55 -28.24
CA ALA A 343 39.52 -1.92 -28.51
C ALA A 343 38.97 -2.65 -27.27
N ARG A 344 38.83 -1.97 -26.13
CA ARG A 344 38.38 -2.55 -24.86
C ARG A 344 36.93 -2.16 -24.59
N GLU A 345 36.10 -3.16 -24.32
CA GLU A 345 34.74 -3.00 -23.81
C GLU A 345 34.80 -2.61 -22.32
N GLU A 346 34.27 -1.44 -21.97
CA GLU A 346 34.05 -1.00 -20.60
C GLU A 346 32.55 -0.94 -20.32
N ARG A 347 32.09 -1.80 -19.42
CA ARG A 347 30.74 -1.73 -18.87
C ARG A 347 30.73 -0.78 -17.69
N ARG A 348 29.82 0.19 -17.71
CA ARG A 348 29.58 1.10 -16.60
C ARG A 348 28.11 1.04 -16.25
N GLU A 349 27.83 1.05 -14.96
CA GLU A 349 26.48 1.32 -14.49
C GLU A 349 26.28 2.84 -14.55
N GLU A 350 25.29 3.25 -15.33
CA GLU A 350 24.87 4.65 -15.45
C GLU A 350 23.64 4.87 -14.58
N GLU A 351 23.81 5.74 -13.59
CA GLU A 351 22.75 6.16 -12.69
C GLU A 351 21.95 7.29 -13.32
N ASN A 352 20.64 7.09 -13.39
CA ASN A 352 19.72 8.05 -13.97
C ASN A 352 18.59 8.35 -12.97
N PRO A 353 18.20 9.63 -12.82
CA PRO A 353 17.14 10.00 -11.90
C PRO A 353 15.82 9.34 -12.32
N ALA A 354 15.09 8.81 -11.35
CA ALA A 354 13.78 8.22 -11.58
C ALA A 354 12.63 9.08 -11.02
N PHE A 355 12.91 9.96 -10.06
CA PHE A 355 11.91 10.78 -9.39
C PHE A 355 12.35 12.25 -9.42
N ARG A 356 11.39 13.15 -9.65
CA ARG A 356 11.60 14.59 -9.56
C ARG A 356 10.41 15.29 -8.93
N TYR A 357 10.71 16.35 -8.20
CA TYR A 357 9.72 17.25 -7.67
C TYR A 357 9.47 18.38 -8.69
N ILE A 358 8.20 18.73 -8.93
CA ILE A 358 7.84 19.75 -9.92
C ILE A 358 6.98 20.91 -9.38
N GLY A 359 6.43 20.81 -8.16
CA GLY A 359 5.62 21.90 -7.62
C GLY A 359 4.86 21.55 -6.34
N GLU A 360 4.14 22.55 -5.84
CA GLU A 360 3.38 22.51 -4.58
C GLU A 360 1.89 22.69 -4.81
N ILE A 361 1.10 22.18 -3.87
CA ILE A 361 -0.34 22.31 -3.82
C ILE A 361 -0.69 22.96 -2.48
N SER A 362 -1.43 24.07 -2.52
CA SER A 362 -1.88 24.74 -1.31
C SER A 362 -2.88 23.88 -0.53
N VAL A 363 -3.02 24.12 0.78
CA VAL A 363 -3.90 23.35 1.69
C VAL A 363 -5.32 23.24 1.15
N GLU A 364 -5.85 24.35 0.65
CA GLU A 364 -7.22 24.48 0.15
C GLU A 364 -7.46 23.61 -1.09
N ASN A 365 -6.42 23.32 -1.85
CA ASN A 365 -6.49 22.58 -3.11
C ASN A 365 -6.12 21.10 -2.98
N VAL A 366 -5.60 20.65 -1.82
CA VAL A 366 -5.11 19.27 -1.66
C VAL A 366 -6.17 18.23 -1.97
N ILE A 367 -7.37 18.36 -1.37
CA ILE A 367 -8.47 17.41 -1.55
C ILE A 367 -9.09 17.54 -2.94
N THR A 368 -9.31 18.76 -3.41
CA THR A 368 -9.85 19.00 -4.75
C THR A 368 -8.96 18.39 -5.82
N TYR A 369 -7.63 18.51 -5.67
CA TYR A 369 -6.67 17.86 -6.55
C TYR A 369 -6.80 16.33 -6.47
N ALA A 370 -6.76 15.75 -5.27
CA ALA A 370 -6.89 14.30 -5.06
C ALA A 370 -8.19 13.73 -5.67
N ASN A 371 -9.30 14.44 -5.51
CA ASN A 371 -10.60 14.04 -6.06
C ASN A 371 -10.67 14.20 -7.59
N LYS A 372 -9.99 15.22 -8.15
CA LYS A 372 -9.99 15.49 -9.60
C LYS A 372 -9.15 14.48 -10.38
N VAL A 373 -7.98 14.10 -9.86
CA VAL A 373 -7.03 13.25 -10.61
C VAL A 373 -6.93 11.82 -10.09
N GLY A 374 -7.41 11.57 -8.88
CA GLY A 374 -7.41 10.26 -8.24
C GLY A 374 -8.79 9.62 -8.19
N HIS A 375 -9.04 8.83 -7.14
CA HIS A 375 -10.35 8.24 -6.87
C HIS A 375 -10.59 8.10 -5.38
N ILE A 376 -11.77 8.48 -4.88
CA ILE A 376 -12.16 8.31 -3.47
C ILE A 376 -13.29 7.28 -3.39
N PHE A 377 -13.02 6.15 -2.74
CA PHE A 377 -13.97 5.05 -2.65
C PHE A 377 -15.11 5.32 -1.65
N GLY A 378 -16.35 5.15 -2.13
CA GLY A 378 -17.54 5.06 -1.29
C GLY A 378 -17.71 3.66 -0.66
N LEU A 379 -18.41 3.57 0.47
CA LEU A 379 -18.68 2.28 1.12
C LEU A 379 -19.52 1.33 0.26
N SER A 380 -20.59 1.86 -0.37
CA SER A 380 -21.45 1.08 -1.27
C SER A 380 -20.70 0.61 -2.51
N GLU A 381 -19.83 1.45 -3.06
CA GLU A 381 -18.95 1.13 -4.17
C GLU A 381 -18.00 -0.02 -3.80
N LEU A 382 -17.34 0.04 -2.64
CA LEU A 382 -16.47 -1.04 -2.15
C LEU A 382 -17.24 -2.36 -2.00
N GLN A 383 -18.47 -2.31 -1.49
CA GLN A 383 -19.33 -3.49 -1.36
C GLN A 383 -19.68 -4.10 -2.72
N ALA A 384 -20.05 -3.25 -3.69
CA ALA A 384 -20.35 -3.67 -5.05
C ALA A 384 -19.12 -4.27 -5.75
N LEU A 385 -17.98 -3.58 -5.66
CA LEU A 385 -16.69 -4.04 -6.20
C LEU A 385 -16.35 -5.44 -5.70
N ARG A 386 -16.32 -5.62 -4.38
CA ARG A 386 -16.00 -6.90 -3.74
C ARG A 386 -16.95 -8.02 -4.18
N SER A 387 -18.26 -7.75 -4.13
CA SER A 387 -19.29 -8.74 -4.44
C SER A 387 -19.24 -9.17 -5.92
N SER A 388 -19.06 -8.20 -6.83
CA SER A 388 -18.91 -8.46 -8.26
C SER A 388 -17.64 -9.25 -8.56
N CYS A 389 -16.52 -8.92 -7.90
CA CYS A 389 -15.28 -9.66 -8.07
C CYS A 389 -15.38 -11.11 -7.60
N HIS A 390 -16.02 -11.39 -6.46
CA HIS A 390 -16.22 -12.76 -6.01
C HIS A 390 -17.08 -13.58 -6.97
N LYS A 391 -18.16 -12.99 -7.51
CA LYS A 391 -18.98 -13.64 -8.56
C LYS A 391 -18.15 -13.93 -9.81
N LEU A 392 -17.31 -12.99 -10.23
CA LEU A 392 -16.46 -13.14 -11.40
C LEU A 392 -15.42 -14.25 -11.21
N TYR A 393 -14.80 -14.31 -10.04
CA TYR A 393 -13.87 -15.38 -9.68
C TYR A 393 -14.56 -16.74 -9.62
N ASP A 394 -15.73 -16.85 -8.99
CA ASP A 394 -16.46 -18.12 -8.94
C ASP A 394 -16.88 -18.58 -10.34
N PHE A 395 -17.31 -17.66 -11.22
CA PHE A 395 -17.60 -17.99 -12.61
C PHE A 395 -16.38 -18.55 -13.34
N LEU A 396 -15.23 -17.88 -13.23
CA LEU A 396 -14.01 -18.32 -13.90
C LEU A 396 -13.45 -19.63 -13.32
N TRP A 397 -13.54 -19.81 -12.01
CA TRP A 397 -13.21 -21.08 -11.36
C TRP A 397 -14.10 -22.22 -11.87
N SER A 398 -15.40 -21.95 -12.07
CA SER A 398 -16.32 -22.95 -12.64
C SER A 398 -15.97 -23.37 -14.07
N ILE A 399 -15.37 -22.48 -14.86
CA ILE A 399 -14.86 -22.81 -16.21
C ILE A 399 -13.70 -23.80 -16.08
N ALA A 400 -12.74 -23.53 -15.19
CA ALA A 400 -11.60 -24.41 -14.95
C ALA A 400 -12.05 -25.79 -14.41
N ASP A 401 -12.96 -25.84 -13.45
CA ASP A 401 -13.46 -27.09 -12.88
C ASP A 401 -14.23 -27.95 -13.89
N LYS A 402 -15.07 -27.33 -14.73
CA LYS A 402 -15.77 -28.05 -15.81
C LYS A 402 -14.79 -28.65 -16.82
N ALA A 403 -13.72 -27.93 -17.17
CA ALA A 403 -12.69 -28.43 -18.08
C ALA A 403 -12.02 -29.70 -17.51
N LYS A 404 -11.67 -29.70 -16.21
CA LYS A 404 -11.11 -30.86 -15.50
C LYS A 404 -12.09 -32.05 -15.50
N LEU A 405 -13.34 -31.83 -15.09
CA LEU A 405 -14.35 -32.89 -14.92
C LEU A 405 -14.69 -33.61 -16.23
N LYS A 406 -14.91 -32.87 -17.33
CA LYS A 406 -15.26 -33.48 -18.62
C LYS A 406 -14.13 -34.34 -19.17
N LYS A 407 -12.87 -33.95 -18.92
CA LYS A 407 -11.69 -34.72 -19.32
C LYS A 407 -11.54 -36.00 -18.50
N LEU A 408 -11.74 -35.95 -17.18
CA LEU A 408 -11.76 -37.12 -16.31
C LEU A 408 -12.82 -38.16 -16.76
N GLN A 409 -13.95 -37.68 -17.26
CA GLN A 409 -15.05 -38.52 -17.75
C GLN A 409 -14.85 -39.04 -19.19
N LYS A 410 -13.72 -38.72 -19.85
CA LYS A 410 -13.39 -39.16 -21.23
C LYS A 410 -14.52 -38.92 -22.25
N MET A 411 -15.31 -37.86 -22.06
CA MET A 411 -16.36 -37.49 -23.01
C MET A 411 -15.74 -36.86 -24.27
N ASN A 412 -16.46 -36.90 -25.40
CA ASN A 412 -16.04 -36.16 -26.60
C ASN A 412 -15.91 -34.68 -26.25
N ILE A 413 -14.69 -34.16 -26.32
CA ILE A 413 -14.37 -32.76 -26.03
C ILE A 413 -14.81 -31.93 -27.24
N ASP A 414 -15.92 -31.21 -27.12
CA ASP A 414 -16.26 -30.14 -28.04
C ASP A 414 -15.41 -28.88 -27.75
N ASN A 415 -15.27 -27.98 -28.73
CA ASN A 415 -14.52 -26.72 -28.53
C ASN A 415 -15.10 -25.87 -27.37
N ALA A 416 -16.38 -26.04 -27.05
CA ALA A 416 -17.05 -25.41 -25.90
C ALA A 416 -16.56 -25.94 -24.53
N SER A 417 -15.74 -26.99 -24.50
CA SER A 417 -15.19 -27.60 -23.28
C SER A 417 -13.70 -27.29 -23.05
N LEU A 418 -13.05 -26.59 -23.98
CA LEU A 418 -11.64 -26.18 -23.83
C LEU A 418 -11.53 -24.97 -22.91
N PHE A 419 -10.56 -25.00 -21.99
CA PHE A 419 -10.35 -23.89 -21.07
C PHE A 419 -9.99 -22.61 -21.83
N ALA A 420 -9.07 -22.68 -22.78
CA ALA A 420 -8.57 -21.52 -23.53
C ALA A 420 -9.67 -20.84 -24.36
N ALA A 421 -10.56 -21.60 -25.00
CA ALA A 421 -11.68 -21.04 -25.75
C ALA A 421 -12.67 -20.29 -24.84
N ASN A 422 -13.00 -20.90 -23.70
CA ASN A 422 -13.87 -20.27 -22.70
C ASN A 422 -13.19 -19.09 -22.02
N PHE A 423 -11.90 -19.18 -21.73
CA PHE A 423 -11.10 -18.10 -21.16
C PHE A 423 -10.96 -16.93 -22.11
N GLY A 424 -10.67 -17.16 -23.40
CA GLY A 424 -10.60 -16.11 -24.41
C GLY A 424 -11.94 -15.38 -24.56
N SER A 425 -13.05 -16.11 -24.54
CA SER A 425 -14.40 -15.54 -24.54
C SER A 425 -14.70 -14.75 -23.26
N PHE A 426 -14.34 -15.31 -22.10
CA PHE A 426 -14.46 -14.64 -20.80
C PHE A 426 -13.64 -13.35 -20.79
N TYR A 427 -12.37 -13.39 -21.18
CA TYR A 427 -11.46 -12.25 -21.14
C TYR A 427 -11.89 -11.15 -22.10
N SER A 428 -12.42 -11.53 -23.27
CA SER A 428 -12.99 -10.56 -24.22
C SER A 428 -14.18 -9.78 -23.62
N LYS A 429 -14.94 -10.41 -22.73
CA LYS A 429 -16.12 -9.80 -22.11
C LYS A 429 -15.83 -9.11 -20.77
N TYR A 430 -14.98 -9.71 -19.95
CA TYR A 430 -14.78 -9.34 -18.54
C TYR A 430 -13.31 -9.07 -18.18
N GLY A 431 -12.42 -8.91 -19.17
CA GLY A 431 -10.99 -8.76 -18.95
C GLY A 431 -10.62 -7.50 -18.16
N LYS A 432 -11.36 -6.40 -18.36
CA LYS A 432 -11.17 -5.14 -17.64
C LYS A 432 -11.57 -5.28 -16.17
N GLU A 433 -12.73 -5.87 -15.91
CA GLU A 433 -13.26 -6.14 -14.58
C GLU A 433 -12.36 -7.13 -13.84
N LEU A 434 -11.86 -8.17 -14.52
CA LEU A 434 -10.90 -9.09 -13.93
C LEU A 434 -9.59 -8.39 -13.54
N ALA A 435 -9.12 -7.45 -14.35
CA ALA A 435 -7.94 -6.64 -14.04
C ALA A 435 -8.17 -5.78 -12.78
N ILE A 436 -9.29 -5.06 -12.70
CA ILE A 436 -9.71 -4.30 -11.52
C ILE A 436 -9.77 -5.20 -10.29
N CYS A 437 -10.45 -6.34 -10.39
CA CYS A 437 -10.57 -7.30 -9.30
C CYS A 437 -9.20 -7.77 -8.82
N SER A 438 -8.29 -8.14 -9.74
CA SER A 438 -6.94 -8.59 -9.39
C SER A 438 -6.09 -7.56 -8.65
N LYS A 439 -6.47 -6.27 -8.73
CA LYS A 439 -5.78 -5.17 -8.05
C LYS A 439 -6.25 -4.97 -6.61
N TYR A 440 -7.53 -5.24 -6.33
CA TYR A 440 -8.15 -4.86 -5.05
C TYR A 440 -8.71 -6.02 -4.24
N VAL A 441 -9.16 -7.11 -4.87
CA VAL A 441 -9.95 -8.17 -4.23
C VAL A 441 -9.23 -9.50 -4.31
N ARG A 442 -9.16 -10.20 -3.17
CA ARG A 442 -8.57 -11.53 -3.09
C ARG A 442 -9.49 -12.57 -3.73
N ALA A 443 -8.94 -13.40 -4.62
CA ALA A 443 -9.71 -14.42 -5.33
C ALA A 443 -9.82 -15.77 -4.59
N ALA A 444 -8.90 -16.03 -3.67
CA ALA A 444 -8.76 -17.32 -3.01
C ALA A 444 -7.95 -17.26 -1.69
N ASN A 445 -8.36 -18.08 -0.73
CA ASN A 445 -7.64 -18.40 0.50
C ASN A 445 -6.92 -19.75 0.34
N ILE A 446 -5.59 -19.75 0.46
CA ILE A 446 -4.76 -20.95 0.31
C ILE A 446 -5.08 -22.02 1.36
N ASN A 447 -5.53 -21.63 2.56
CA ASN A 447 -5.87 -22.56 3.64
C ASN A 447 -7.18 -23.32 3.37
N GLN A 448 -8.02 -22.82 2.47
CA GLN A 448 -9.29 -23.45 2.09
C GLN A 448 -9.16 -24.32 0.85
N SER A 449 -8.42 -23.84 -0.15
CA SER A 449 -8.16 -24.62 -1.36
C SER A 449 -6.86 -24.16 -2.02
N ILE A 450 -5.80 -24.96 -1.83
CA ILE A 450 -4.48 -24.77 -2.45
C ILE A 450 -4.59 -24.69 -3.98
N GLU A 451 -5.40 -25.56 -4.59
CA GLU A 451 -5.57 -25.61 -6.04
C GLU A 451 -6.16 -24.32 -6.61
N ARG A 452 -7.33 -23.91 -6.08
CA ARG A 452 -7.96 -22.62 -6.41
C ARG A 452 -7.01 -21.44 -6.19
N HIS A 453 -6.26 -21.46 -5.09
CA HIS A 453 -5.32 -20.40 -4.78
C HIS A 453 -4.24 -20.26 -5.85
N TRP A 454 -3.54 -21.34 -6.20
CA TRP A 454 -2.50 -21.29 -7.21
C TRP A 454 -3.03 -20.99 -8.60
N PHE A 455 -4.22 -21.50 -8.96
CA PHE A 455 -4.90 -21.11 -10.20
C PHE A 455 -5.05 -19.59 -10.31
N PHE A 456 -5.59 -18.94 -9.27
CA PHE A 456 -5.76 -17.49 -9.27
C PHE A 456 -4.45 -16.73 -9.09
N ALA A 457 -3.43 -17.29 -8.46
CA ALA A 457 -2.10 -16.68 -8.42
C ALA A 457 -1.51 -16.58 -9.84
N PHE A 458 -1.50 -17.67 -10.62
CA PHE A 458 -1.02 -17.62 -12.01
C PHE A 458 -1.87 -16.70 -12.88
N LEU A 459 -3.20 -16.80 -12.75
CA LEU A 459 -4.10 -15.97 -13.53
C LEU A 459 -3.95 -14.47 -13.21
N SER A 460 -3.95 -14.08 -11.94
CA SER A 460 -3.80 -12.68 -11.56
C SER A 460 -2.44 -12.12 -11.99
N GLY A 461 -1.37 -12.91 -11.90
CA GLY A 461 -0.06 -12.56 -12.45
C GLY A 461 -0.12 -12.31 -13.96
N PHE A 462 -0.78 -13.21 -14.70
CA PHE A 462 -0.95 -13.10 -16.15
C PHE A 462 -1.68 -11.80 -16.51
N ILE A 463 -2.80 -11.54 -15.84
CA ILE A 463 -3.62 -10.33 -16.08
C ILE A 463 -2.85 -9.06 -15.74
N LYS A 464 -2.20 -9.01 -14.56
CA LYS A 464 -1.40 -7.85 -14.14
C LYS A 464 -0.24 -7.59 -15.11
N LEU A 465 0.44 -8.64 -15.57
CA LEU A 465 1.51 -8.52 -16.55
C LEU A 465 0.99 -7.93 -17.87
N THR A 466 -0.20 -8.35 -18.32
CA THR A 466 -0.88 -7.75 -19.48
C THR A 466 -1.23 -6.28 -19.27
N GLN A 467 -1.72 -5.91 -18.08
CA GLN A 467 -2.03 -4.50 -17.75
C GLN A 467 -0.79 -3.62 -17.70
N GLN A 468 0.39 -4.19 -17.41
CA GLN A 468 1.68 -3.50 -17.49
C GLN A 468 2.23 -3.37 -18.92
N GLY A 469 1.36 -3.45 -19.94
CA GLY A 469 1.74 -3.28 -21.34
C GLY A 469 2.46 -4.48 -21.95
N ASN A 470 2.34 -5.68 -21.38
CA ASN A 470 2.90 -6.90 -21.97
C ASN A 470 1.83 -7.75 -22.66
N ILE A 471 2.25 -8.65 -23.54
CA ILE A 471 1.37 -9.60 -24.22
C ILE A 471 2.05 -10.95 -24.35
N TYR A 472 1.25 -12.01 -24.21
CA TYR A 472 1.67 -13.39 -24.48
C TYR A 472 1.18 -13.81 -25.86
N PHE A 473 2.09 -14.06 -26.81
CA PHE A 473 1.72 -14.54 -28.14
C PHE A 473 1.62 -16.06 -28.17
N CYS A 474 0.40 -16.60 -28.31
CA CYS A 474 0.15 -18.05 -28.22
C CYS A 474 0.82 -18.86 -29.33
N ASN A 475 0.87 -18.32 -30.55
CA ASN A 475 1.51 -18.97 -31.70
C ASN A 475 3.04 -19.08 -31.57
N GLN A 476 3.67 -18.10 -30.93
CA GLN A 476 5.12 -18.04 -30.71
C GLN A 476 5.54 -18.55 -29.33
N ARG A 477 4.56 -18.70 -28.43
CA ARG A 477 4.72 -19.10 -27.03
C ARG A 477 5.69 -18.22 -26.25
N VAL A 478 5.59 -16.91 -26.43
CA VAL A 478 6.52 -15.93 -25.86
C VAL A 478 5.79 -14.79 -25.18
N TRP A 479 6.33 -14.33 -24.06
CA TRP A 479 5.97 -13.05 -23.44
C TRP A 479 6.87 -11.94 -23.98
N THR A 480 6.27 -10.81 -24.31
CA THR A 480 6.99 -9.62 -24.78
C THR A 480 6.21 -8.36 -24.44
N GLU A 481 6.87 -7.21 -24.50
CA GLU A 481 6.21 -5.91 -24.46
C GLU A 481 5.27 -5.77 -25.67
N ASN A 482 4.11 -5.18 -25.43
CA ASN A 482 3.13 -4.83 -26.44
C ASN A 482 3.41 -3.39 -26.89
N ILE A 483 3.94 -3.26 -28.10
CA ILE A 483 4.42 -1.98 -28.63
C ILE A 483 3.24 -1.00 -28.71
N ILE A 484 3.47 0.24 -28.26
CA ILE A 484 2.52 1.34 -28.44
C ILE A 484 2.73 1.91 -29.85
N ASP A 485 1.65 2.02 -30.61
CA ASP A 485 1.67 2.60 -31.95
C ASP A 485 1.81 4.13 -31.91
N ASN A 486 1.96 4.76 -33.08
CA ASN A 486 2.13 6.21 -33.19
C ASN A 486 0.91 7.02 -32.67
N ASN A 487 -0.22 6.38 -32.41
CA ASN A 487 -1.44 7.00 -31.87
C ASN A 487 -1.61 6.75 -30.37
N GLY A 488 -0.58 6.22 -29.69
CA GLY A 488 -0.65 5.91 -28.26
C GLY A 488 -1.44 4.63 -27.93
N LYS A 489 -1.82 3.81 -28.92
CA LYS A 489 -2.59 2.58 -28.70
C LYS A 489 -1.70 1.35 -28.73
N LEU A 490 -2.00 0.38 -27.87
CA LEU A 490 -1.34 -0.92 -27.93
C LEU A 490 -1.55 -1.57 -29.32
N GLN A 491 -0.46 -1.97 -29.95
CA GLN A 491 -0.47 -2.55 -31.30
C GLN A 491 -1.30 -3.83 -31.37
N PHE A 492 -1.27 -4.64 -30.32
CA PHE A 492 -1.98 -5.91 -30.26
C PHE A 492 -3.07 -5.89 -29.20
N ASN A 493 -4.26 -6.36 -29.56
CA ASN A 493 -5.35 -6.55 -28.62
C ASN A 493 -5.22 -7.93 -27.94
N PRO A 494 -4.99 -7.99 -26.61
CA PRO A 494 -4.85 -9.27 -25.91
C PRO A 494 -6.08 -10.16 -26.04
N ALA A 495 -7.29 -9.59 -26.04
CA ALA A 495 -8.52 -10.36 -26.14
C ALA A 495 -8.64 -11.12 -27.47
N GLU A 496 -8.29 -10.48 -28.59
CA GLU A 496 -8.30 -11.13 -29.90
C GLU A 496 -7.21 -12.20 -30.00
N ASN A 497 -6.02 -11.92 -29.46
CA ASN A 497 -4.93 -12.89 -29.41
C ASN A 497 -5.34 -14.14 -28.60
N TYR A 498 -5.98 -13.97 -27.44
CA TYR A 498 -6.35 -15.07 -26.55
C TYR A 498 -7.46 -15.98 -27.09
N LYS A 499 -8.35 -15.49 -27.97
CA LYS A 499 -9.37 -16.34 -28.63
C LYS A 499 -8.77 -17.44 -29.50
N SER A 500 -7.57 -17.24 -30.02
CA SER A 500 -6.90 -18.19 -30.92
C SER A 500 -6.05 -19.25 -30.20
N CYS A 501 -5.88 -19.11 -28.89
CA CYS A 501 -5.01 -19.98 -28.11
C CYS A 501 -5.63 -21.36 -27.89
N THR A 502 -4.79 -22.40 -27.91
CA THR A 502 -5.16 -23.71 -27.38
C THR A 502 -4.91 -23.78 -25.88
N ASP A 503 -5.48 -24.78 -25.21
CA ASP A 503 -5.19 -25.04 -23.79
C ASP A 503 -3.68 -25.16 -23.55
N THR A 504 -2.97 -25.90 -24.42
CA THR A 504 -1.52 -26.08 -24.29
C THR A 504 -0.74 -24.76 -24.40
N ASP A 505 -1.18 -23.85 -25.28
CA ASP A 505 -0.52 -22.55 -25.44
C ASP A 505 -0.74 -21.67 -24.20
N MET A 506 -1.97 -21.62 -23.69
CA MET A 506 -2.27 -20.87 -22.47
C MET A 506 -1.51 -21.40 -21.25
N GLU A 507 -1.46 -22.73 -21.06
CA GLU A 507 -0.69 -23.36 -19.99
C GLU A 507 0.81 -23.05 -20.07
N PHE A 508 1.36 -22.99 -21.29
CA PHE A 508 2.75 -22.58 -21.48
C PHE A 508 2.97 -21.12 -21.10
N GLY A 509 2.02 -20.24 -21.45
CA GLY A 509 2.04 -18.83 -21.06
C GLY A 509 2.06 -18.62 -19.55
N PHE A 510 1.22 -19.35 -18.80
CA PHE A 510 1.23 -19.28 -17.33
C PHE A 510 2.56 -19.75 -16.72
N ASN A 511 3.13 -20.84 -17.24
CA ASN A 511 4.42 -21.36 -16.75
C ASN A 511 5.61 -20.45 -17.07
N MET A 512 5.63 -19.81 -18.24
CA MET A 512 6.73 -18.94 -18.67
C MET A 512 6.71 -17.55 -18.02
N MET A 513 5.60 -17.16 -17.40
CA MET A 513 5.41 -15.85 -16.81
C MET A 513 6.48 -15.52 -15.76
N SER A 514 6.79 -16.44 -14.84
CA SER A 514 7.80 -16.21 -13.80
C SER A 514 9.20 -16.00 -14.40
N SER A 515 9.57 -16.79 -15.41
CA SER A 515 10.86 -16.63 -16.12
C SER A 515 10.94 -15.32 -16.92
N TYR A 516 9.82 -14.82 -17.43
CA TYR A 516 9.78 -13.50 -18.06
C TYR A 516 9.95 -12.38 -17.02
N LEU A 517 9.24 -12.46 -15.90
CA LEU A 517 9.36 -11.52 -14.78
C LEU A 517 10.77 -11.49 -14.18
N GLU A 518 11.45 -12.64 -14.08
CA GLU A 518 12.87 -12.70 -13.68
C GLU A 518 13.81 -11.98 -14.67
N GLN A 519 13.50 -12.02 -15.97
CA GLN A 519 14.26 -11.25 -16.95
C GLN A 519 14.03 -9.74 -16.76
N GLN A 520 12.79 -9.31 -16.50
CA GLN A 520 12.48 -7.92 -16.21
C GLN A 520 13.19 -7.42 -14.94
N GLN A 521 13.20 -8.24 -13.88
CA GLN A 521 13.94 -7.95 -12.65
C GLN A 521 15.43 -7.75 -12.91
N LYS A 522 16.07 -8.67 -13.64
CA LYS A 522 17.51 -8.58 -13.99
C LYS A 522 17.82 -7.38 -14.89
N ALA A 523 16.85 -6.94 -15.68
CA ALA A 523 16.96 -5.75 -16.52
C ALA A 523 16.71 -4.43 -15.75
N GLY A 524 16.37 -4.48 -14.46
CA GLY A 524 16.05 -3.29 -13.67
C GLY A 524 14.73 -2.61 -14.09
N ARG A 525 13.82 -3.37 -14.71
CA ARG A 525 12.53 -2.88 -15.20
C ARG A 525 11.43 -3.11 -14.16
N THR A 526 10.30 -2.40 -14.32
CA THR A 526 9.09 -2.71 -13.53
C THR A 526 8.72 -4.17 -13.72
N HIS A 527 8.40 -4.85 -12.63
CA HIS A 527 8.02 -6.26 -12.66
C HIS A 527 7.13 -6.60 -11.46
N LEU A 528 6.55 -7.80 -11.49
CA LEU A 528 5.75 -8.34 -10.41
C LEU A 528 6.55 -9.36 -9.60
N ARG A 529 6.37 -9.33 -8.28
CA ARG A 529 6.90 -10.33 -7.34
C ARG A 529 5.75 -10.95 -6.57
N TYR A 530 5.64 -12.27 -6.57
CA TYR A 530 4.68 -12.97 -5.74
C TYR A 530 5.24 -13.18 -4.34
N ILE A 531 4.57 -12.64 -3.34
CA ILE A 531 4.99 -12.72 -1.94
C ILE A 531 4.00 -13.62 -1.20
N THR A 532 4.44 -14.81 -0.78
CA THR A 532 3.70 -15.64 0.17
C THR A 532 3.89 -15.11 1.58
N TYR A 533 5.15 -14.91 1.95
CA TYR A 533 5.61 -14.43 3.25
C TYR A 533 6.85 -13.56 3.06
N ASP A 534 6.88 -12.38 3.69
CA ASP A 534 8.01 -11.46 3.61
C ASP A 534 9.14 -11.90 4.56
N SER A 535 9.87 -12.94 4.14
CA SER A 535 10.96 -13.56 4.90
C SER A 535 12.29 -12.81 4.78
N GLY A 536 13.03 -12.74 5.88
CA GLY A 536 14.43 -12.30 5.92
C GLY A 536 14.70 -11.49 7.19
N ILE A 537 15.97 -11.28 7.51
CA ILE A 537 16.35 -10.45 8.66
C ILE A 537 15.97 -8.99 8.35
N GLY A 538 15.27 -8.34 9.28
CA GLY A 538 14.80 -6.95 9.14
C GLY A 538 13.65 -6.78 8.15
N ARG A 539 12.95 -7.86 7.81
CA ARG A 539 11.73 -7.82 6.99
C ARG A 539 10.48 -7.79 7.87
N THR A 540 9.33 -7.48 7.26
CA THR A 540 8.05 -7.36 7.99
C THR A 540 7.53 -8.67 8.56
N HIS A 541 7.91 -9.82 7.98
CA HIS A 541 7.37 -11.13 8.36
C HIS A 541 5.84 -11.26 8.17
N ASN A 542 5.26 -10.45 7.27
CA ASN A 542 3.84 -10.54 6.95
C ASN A 542 3.55 -11.64 5.91
N LYS A 543 2.38 -12.27 6.02
CA LYS A 543 1.82 -13.15 4.99
C LYS A 543 0.95 -12.35 4.03
N LEU A 544 1.26 -12.39 2.74
CA LEU A 544 0.56 -11.59 1.72
C LEU A 544 -0.26 -12.48 0.78
N TYR A 545 0.36 -13.53 0.24
CA TYR A 545 -0.17 -14.35 -0.84
C TYR A 545 -0.74 -13.50 -2.00
N SER A 546 0.07 -12.56 -2.49
CA SER A 546 -0.30 -11.57 -3.50
C SER A 546 0.87 -11.22 -4.41
N TRP A 547 0.57 -10.67 -5.59
CA TRP A 547 1.55 -10.06 -6.50
C TRP A 547 1.76 -8.60 -6.14
N ALA A 548 2.96 -8.29 -5.65
CA ALA A 548 3.43 -6.93 -5.43
C ALA A 548 4.13 -6.37 -6.68
N GLN A 549 3.90 -5.09 -6.97
CA GLN A 549 4.59 -4.39 -8.07
C GLN A 549 5.92 -3.81 -7.58
N MET A 550 6.98 -4.12 -8.31
CA MET A 550 8.34 -3.65 -8.05
C MET A 550 8.74 -2.68 -9.15
N SER A 551 9.28 -1.50 -8.81
CA SER A 551 9.65 -0.46 -9.77
C SER A 551 10.91 -0.77 -10.60
N GLY A 552 11.67 -1.78 -10.20
CA GLY A 552 13.00 -2.11 -10.75
C GLY A 552 14.11 -1.11 -10.38
N LYS A 553 13.76 -0.01 -9.67
CA LYS A 553 14.70 1.01 -9.23
C LYS A 553 15.55 0.51 -8.06
N ARG A 554 16.81 0.92 -8.02
CA ARG A 554 17.81 0.51 -7.02
C ARG A 554 18.40 1.74 -6.34
N LEU A 555 18.75 1.61 -5.06
CA LEU A 555 19.53 2.65 -4.38
C LEU A 555 20.95 2.70 -4.96
N SER A 556 21.58 3.87 -4.96
CA SER A 556 23.02 3.99 -5.27
C SER A 556 23.78 4.41 -4.02
N CYS A 557 24.26 3.42 -3.27
CA CYS A 557 24.93 3.61 -2.00
C CYS A 557 26.35 4.15 -2.19
N THR A 558 26.80 4.99 -1.26
CA THR A 558 28.18 5.51 -1.21
C THR A 558 29.20 4.39 -0.95
N ASP A 559 28.82 3.41 -0.13
CA ASP A 559 29.62 2.22 0.19
C ASP A 559 29.12 0.96 -0.52
N LYS A 560 30.06 0.17 -1.07
CA LYS A 560 29.73 -1.06 -1.82
C LYS A 560 29.19 -2.19 -0.94
N LYS A 561 29.64 -2.31 0.31
CA LYS A 561 29.10 -3.32 1.22
C LYS A 561 27.70 -2.95 1.66
N GLU A 562 27.41 -1.66 1.81
CA GLU A 562 26.04 -1.20 2.03
C GLU A 562 25.16 -1.51 0.82
N GLN A 563 25.64 -1.30 -0.41
CA GLN A 563 24.92 -1.67 -1.63
C GLN A 563 24.48 -3.15 -1.64
N GLU A 564 25.40 -4.07 -1.31
CA GLU A 564 25.11 -5.51 -1.25
C GLU A 564 24.04 -5.88 -0.20
N VAL A 565 23.90 -5.07 0.86
CA VAL A 565 22.90 -5.27 1.91
C VAL A 565 21.59 -4.53 1.59
N ALA A 566 21.65 -3.40 0.88
CA ALA A 566 20.51 -2.61 0.44
C ALA A 566 19.68 -3.36 -0.61
N ASP A 567 20.36 -4.01 -1.56
CA ASP A 567 19.77 -4.85 -2.59
C ASP A 567 19.29 -6.19 -1.99
N LEU A 568 18.22 -6.16 -1.19
CA LEU A 568 17.64 -7.33 -0.53
C LEU A 568 17.19 -8.37 -1.57
N PRO A 569 17.94 -9.47 -1.82
CA PRO A 569 17.62 -10.38 -2.90
C PRO A 569 16.27 -11.07 -2.62
N TYR A 570 15.52 -11.31 -3.69
CA TYR A 570 14.25 -12.02 -3.61
C TYR A 570 13.98 -12.86 -4.85
N GLU A 571 13.20 -13.90 -4.64
CA GLU A 571 12.62 -14.72 -5.71
C GLU A 571 11.34 -14.06 -6.22
N ILE A 572 11.12 -14.14 -7.54
CA ILE A 572 9.93 -13.60 -8.20
C ILE A 572 8.69 -14.44 -7.91
N PHE A 573 8.87 -15.76 -7.83
CA PHE A 573 7.81 -16.72 -7.60
C PHE A 573 8.37 -17.94 -6.86
N PRO A 574 7.57 -18.63 -6.02
CA PRO A 574 8.02 -19.84 -5.34
C PRO A 574 8.52 -20.93 -6.32
N LYS A 575 9.71 -21.46 -6.09
CA LYS A 575 10.38 -22.44 -6.98
C LYS A 575 9.71 -23.81 -7.04
N ASP A 576 8.99 -24.16 -5.99
CA ASP A 576 8.28 -25.42 -5.80
C ASP A 576 6.86 -25.40 -6.36
N VAL A 577 6.36 -24.24 -6.78
CA VAL A 577 5.01 -24.08 -7.34
C VAL A 577 5.07 -24.00 -8.86
N ARG A 578 4.24 -24.79 -9.52
CA ARG A 578 4.07 -24.78 -10.98
C ARG A 578 2.60 -24.75 -11.35
N TRP A 579 2.30 -24.29 -12.56
CA TRP A 579 0.94 -24.38 -13.06
C TRP A 579 0.50 -25.85 -13.10
N THR A 580 -0.58 -26.15 -12.40
CA THR A 580 -1.19 -27.48 -12.46
C THR A 580 -1.98 -27.55 -13.75
N LYS A 581 -1.57 -28.46 -14.65
CA LYS A 581 -2.30 -28.65 -15.90
C LYS A 581 -3.75 -28.96 -15.60
N LEU A 582 -4.66 -28.29 -16.29
CA LEU A 582 -6.09 -28.63 -16.23
C LEU A 582 -6.38 -29.99 -16.88
N ASP A 583 -5.33 -30.55 -17.47
CA ASP A 583 -5.25 -31.68 -18.35
C ASP A 583 -4.71 -32.95 -17.66
N SER A 584 -4.09 -32.83 -16.47
CA SER A 584 -3.44 -33.98 -15.84
C SER A 584 -4.49 -34.92 -15.28
N SER A 585 -4.36 -36.20 -15.62
CA SER A 585 -5.02 -37.29 -14.92
C SER A 585 -4.43 -37.35 -13.50
N ALA A 586 -4.84 -36.45 -12.63
CA ALA A 586 -4.51 -36.56 -11.21
C ALA A 586 -5.11 -37.87 -10.73
N THR A 587 -4.24 -38.86 -10.55
CA THR A 587 -4.60 -40.01 -9.74
C THR A 587 -4.86 -39.51 -8.33
N ARG A 588 -5.77 -40.17 -7.62
CA ARG A 588 -6.24 -39.78 -6.28
C ARG A 588 -5.09 -39.60 -5.24
N ASP A 589 -3.89 -40.05 -5.57
CA ASP A 589 -2.66 -39.92 -4.79
C ASP A 589 -1.92 -38.58 -4.97
N ASP A 590 -2.18 -37.80 -6.03
CA ASP A 590 -1.54 -36.48 -6.26
C ASP A 590 -2.20 -35.33 -5.47
N LEU A 591 -3.31 -35.60 -4.77
CA LEU A 591 -4.07 -34.64 -3.96
C LEU A 591 -3.75 -34.74 -2.45
N ILE A 592 -2.73 -35.51 -2.07
CA ILE A 592 -2.26 -35.66 -0.69
C ILE A 592 -0.78 -35.29 -0.62
N TYR A 593 -0.43 -34.03 -0.90
CA TYR A 593 0.82 -33.42 -0.44
C TYR A 593 0.63 -31.94 -0.12
#